data_AF-A0A931QMR5-F1
#
_entry.id   AF-A0A931QMR5-F1
#
_cell.length_a   1.000
_cell.length_b   1.000
_cell.length_c   1.000
_cell.angle_alpha   90.00
_cell.angle_beta   90.00
_cell.angle_gamma   90.00
#
_symmetry.space_group_name_H-M   'P 1'
#
loop_
_entity.id
_entity.type
_entity.pdbx_description
1 polymer ?
#
loop_
_entity_poly.entity_id
_entity_poly.type
_entity_poly.pdbx_seq_one_letter_code
_entity_poly.pdbx_strand_id
1 'polypeptide(L)'
;MADIPGLIEGAFEGKGLGIKFLRHIERTKVLFHLISADSADPLGDYQTIRDELAKYNKLLLEKVEYIFLSKSDTVLPEAVSKIIADFKRFKKEIIPISIIDSGSILRVKEILNELILNKTA
;
A
#
# COMPACT_ATOMS: atom_id res chain seq x y z
N MET A 1 12.90 0.14 -12.00
CA MET A 1 11.92 -0.27 -10.97
C MET A 1 12.73 -0.93 -9.86
N ALA A 2 12.51 -0.56 -8.60
CA ALA A 2 13.15 -1.24 -7.48
C ALA A 2 12.12 -2.22 -6.91
N ASP A 3 12.46 -3.51 -6.90
CA ASP A 3 11.69 -4.52 -6.17
C ASP A 3 11.87 -4.27 -4.68
N ILE A 4 10.75 -4.03 -4.01
CA ILE A 4 10.69 -3.76 -2.59
C ILE A 4 9.93 -4.94 -1.97
N PRO A 5 10.59 -5.80 -1.17
CA PRO A 5 9.88 -6.81 -0.42
C PRO A 5 8.93 -6.13 0.56
N GLY A 6 7.71 -6.66 0.63
CA GLY A 6 6.62 -6.12 1.45
C GLY A 6 7.04 -5.85 2.89
N LEU A 7 6.53 -4.76 3.45
CA LEU A 7 6.56 -4.49 4.89
C LEU A 7 5.82 -5.64 5.59
N ILE A 8 6.59 -6.64 6.00
CA ILE A 8 6.19 -7.57 7.04
C ILE A 8 6.21 -6.75 8.34
N GLU A 9 5.16 -6.85 9.14
CA GLU A 9 5.08 -6.29 10.50
C GLU A 9 6.43 -6.46 11.23
N GLY A 10 6.91 -5.41 11.90
CA GLY A 10 8.17 -5.46 12.65
C GLY A 10 9.42 -4.95 11.90
N ALA A 11 9.27 -4.28 10.75
CA ALA A 11 10.40 -3.58 10.11
C ALA A 11 11.00 -2.48 11.01
N PHE A 12 10.21 -1.89 11.91
CA PHE A 12 10.64 -0.90 12.89
C PHE A 12 11.45 -1.51 14.06
N GLU A 13 11.20 -2.76 14.48
CA GLU A 13 11.80 -3.41 15.66
C GLU A 13 13.21 -4.01 15.46
N GLY A 14 14.07 -3.33 14.69
CA GLY A 14 15.52 -3.44 14.94
C GLY A 14 16.29 -4.60 14.30
N LYS A 15 15.86 -5.17 13.17
CA LYS A 15 16.71 -6.10 12.37
C LYS A 15 17.47 -5.44 11.22
N GLY A 16 17.96 -4.20 11.35
CA GLY A 16 18.87 -3.55 10.36
C GLY A 16 18.36 -3.34 8.92
N LEU A 17 17.23 -3.96 8.56
CA LEU A 17 16.53 -3.93 7.27
C LEU A 17 15.59 -2.74 7.19
N GLY A 18 14.96 -2.34 8.31
CA GLY A 18 14.01 -1.23 8.39
C GLY A 18 14.60 0.14 8.01
N ILE A 19 15.72 0.55 8.61
CA ILE A 19 16.32 1.86 8.32
C ILE A 19 16.85 1.94 6.87
N LYS A 20 17.49 0.86 6.39
CA LYS A 20 17.93 0.81 4.99
C LYS A 20 16.73 0.93 4.06
N PHE A 21 15.64 0.22 4.36
CA PHE A 21 14.40 0.27 3.60
C PHE A 21 13.75 1.66 3.61
N LEU A 22 13.60 2.28 4.78
CA LEU A 22 13.05 3.62 4.94
C LEU A 22 13.87 4.68 4.17
N ARG A 23 15.20 4.54 4.15
CA ARG A 23 16.08 5.38 3.32
C ARG A 23 15.85 5.19 1.82
N HIS A 24 15.49 3.99 1.36
CA HIS A 24 15.10 3.77 -0.04
C HIS A 24 13.75 4.41 -0.34
N ILE A 25 12.78 4.28 0.58
CA ILE A 25 11.47 4.94 0.47
C ILE A 25 11.62 6.46 0.38
N GLU A 26 12.58 7.08 1.08
CA GLU A 26 12.85 8.51 0.95
C GLU A 26 13.19 8.93 -0.50
N ARG A 27 13.82 8.05 -1.27
CA ARG A 27 14.19 8.31 -2.67
C ARG A 27 13.07 8.00 -3.67
N THR A 28 11.98 7.34 -3.25
CA THR A 28 10.84 7.09 -4.14
C THR A 28 9.92 8.30 -4.17
N LYS A 29 9.27 8.54 -5.32
CA LYS A 29 8.26 9.61 -5.45
C LYS A 29 6.85 9.17 -5.07
N VAL A 30 6.60 7.86 -5.12
CA VAL A 30 5.28 7.24 -4.95
C VAL A 30 5.40 6.09 -3.97
N LEU A 31 4.39 5.93 -3.13
CA LEU A 31 4.24 4.83 -2.18
C LEU A 31 3.12 3.89 -2.63
N PHE A 32 3.34 2.59 -2.49
CA PHE A 32 2.33 1.58 -2.71
C PHE A 32 2.11 0.84 -1.40
N HIS A 33 0.93 0.99 -0.83
CA HIS A 33 0.50 0.27 0.37
C HIS A 33 -0.25 -0.97 -0.06
N LEU A 34 0.19 -2.13 0.41
CA LEU A 34 -0.48 -3.39 0.16
C LEU A 34 -1.04 -3.90 1.49
N ILE A 35 -2.35 -3.78 1.66
CA ILE A 35 -3.07 -4.19 2.86
C ILE A 35 -3.80 -5.50 2.56
N SER A 36 -3.85 -6.44 3.50
CA SER A 36 -4.47 -7.73 3.26
C SER A 36 -5.97 -7.70 3.60
N ALA A 37 -6.81 -8.25 2.72
CA ALA A 37 -8.25 -8.34 2.93
C ALA A 37 -8.63 -9.33 4.03
N ASP A 38 -7.76 -10.31 4.30
CA ASP A 38 -7.91 -11.29 5.38
C ASP A 38 -7.49 -10.75 6.76
N SER A 39 -6.99 -9.50 6.83
CA SER A 39 -6.66 -8.86 8.10
C SER A 39 -7.91 -8.60 8.93
N ALA A 40 -7.76 -8.70 10.25
CA ALA A 40 -8.82 -8.40 11.20
C ALA A 40 -9.18 -6.90 11.24
N ASP A 41 -8.20 -6.02 11.01
CA ASP A 41 -8.40 -4.57 10.93
C ASP A 41 -7.52 -3.93 9.84
N PRO A 42 -7.93 -4.02 8.56
CA PRO A 42 -7.16 -3.46 7.43
C PRO A 42 -6.89 -1.95 7.56
N LEU A 43 -7.80 -1.21 8.19
CA LEU A 43 -7.64 0.22 8.39
C LEU A 43 -6.60 0.50 9.48
N GLY A 44 -6.64 -0.25 10.58
CA GLY A 44 -5.63 -0.21 11.64
C GLY A 44 -4.23 -0.54 11.13
N ASP A 45 -4.10 -1.54 10.25
CA ASP A 45 -2.83 -1.89 9.61
C ASP A 45 -2.27 -0.74 8.79
N TYR A 46 -3.13 -0.12 7.96
CA TYR A 46 -2.76 1.07 7.19
C TYR A 46 -2.32 2.23 8.09
N GLN A 47 -3.06 2.49 9.16
CA GLN A 47 -2.74 3.56 10.11
C GLN A 47 -1.41 3.29 10.82
N THR A 48 -1.14 2.04 11.21
CA THR A 48 0.12 1.63 11.82
C THR A 48 1.30 1.90 10.90
N ILE A 49 1.21 1.51 9.62
CA ILE A 49 2.24 1.81 8.63
C ILE A 49 2.45 3.32 8.47
N ARG A 50 1.36 4.09 8.42
CA ARG A 50 1.43 5.56 8.33
C ARG A 50 2.12 6.17 9.54
N ASP A 51 1.82 5.69 10.73
CA ASP A 51 2.42 6.18 11.98
C ASP A 51 3.91 5.84 12.07
N GLU A 52 4.33 4.66 11.59
CA GLU A 52 5.75 4.31 11.48
C GLU A 52 6.50 5.22 10.50
N LEU A 53 5.92 5.48 9.33
CA LEU A 53 6.48 6.43 8.36
C LEU A 53 6.58 7.84 8.95
N ALA A 54 5.56 8.27 9.70
CA ALA A 54 5.52 9.56 10.37
C ALA A 54 6.62 9.71 11.44
N LYS A 55 6.87 8.65 12.21
CA LYS A 55 7.92 8.59 13.23
C LYS A 55 9.32 8.68 12.61
N TYR A 56 9.53 8.09 11.43
CA TYR A 56 10.80 8.16 10.74
C TYR A 56 11.01 9.51 10.05
N ASN A 57 10.09 9.93 9.18
CA ASN A 57 10.15 11.21 8.48
C ASN A 57 8.76 11.65 8.00
N LYS A 58 8.25 12.75 8.58
CA LYS A 58 6.92 13.30 8.25
C LYS A 58 6.75 13.66 6.76
N LEU A 59 7.83 13.99 6.06
CA LEU A 59 7.80 14.29 4.61
C LEU A 59 7.37 13.06 3.78
N LEU A 60 7.51 11.84 4.32
CA LEU A 60 7.00 10.65 3.65
C LEU A 60 5.48 10.62 3.58
N LEU A 61 4.78 11.31 4.48
CA LEU A 61 3.32 11.35 4.50
C LEU A 61 2.71 12.21 3.38
N GLU A 62 3.50 13.16 2.85
CA GLU A 62 3.12 14.07 1.77
C GLU A 62 3.28 13.44 0.38
N LYS A 63 3.93 12.27 0.31
CA LYS A 63 4.13 11.56 -0.96
C LYS A 63 2.80 11.05 -1.50
N VAL A 64 2.71 11.00 -2.83
CA VAL A 64 1.61 10.33 -3.52
C VAL A 64 1.63 8.87 -3.11
N GLU A 65 0.48 8.37 -2.65
CA GLU A 65 0.31 6.98 -2.25
C GLU A 65 -0.81 6.32 -3.03
N TYR A 66 -0.70 5.02 -3.23
CA TYR A 66 -1.76 4.16 -3.72
C TYR A 66 -1.96 3.03 -2.73
N ILE A 67 -3.22 2.75 -2.38
CA ILE A 67 -3.57 1.72 -1.41
C ILE A 67 -4.25 0.59 -2.17
N PHE A 68 -3.70 -0.60 -2.04
CA PHE A 68 -4.21 -1.83 -2.62
C PHE A 68 -4.66 -2.78 -1.53
N LEU A 69 -5.86 -3.33 -1.68
CA LEU A 69 -6.38 -4.39 -0.83
C LEU A 69 -6.10 -5.74 -1.49
N SER A 70 -5.04 -6.40 -1.06
CA SER A 70 -4.60 -7.72 -1.54
C SER A 70 -5.44 -8.86 -0.99
N LYS A 71 -5.41 -10.01 -1.67
CA LYS A 71 -6.18 -11.21 -1.31
C LYS A 71 -7.70 -10.97 -1.20
N SER A 72 -8.23 -10.03 -1.99
CA SER A 72 -9.67 -9.74 -1.97
C SER A 72 -10.54 -10.96 -2.33
N ASP A 73 -9.96 -11.97 -2.98
CA ASP A 73 -10.58 -13.27 -3.28
C ASP A 73 -10.76 -14.19 -2.05
N THR A 74 -9.96 -13.98 -0.99
CA THR A 74 -9.96 -14.84 0.20
C THR A 74 -11.09 -14.49 1.17
N VAL A 75 -11.77 -13.35 0.95
CA VAL A 75 -12.87 -12.88 1.78
C VAL A 75 -14.14 -12.66 0.96
N LEU A 76 -15.28 -12.60 1.66
CA LEU A 76 -16.58 -12.37 1.03
C LEU A 76 -16.66 -10.97 0.37
N PRO A 77 -17.34 -10.82 -0.78
CA PRO A 77 -17.50 -9.53 -1.46
C PRO A 77 -18.09 -8.42 -0.59
N GLU A 78 -18.95 -8.78 0.36
CA GLU A 78 -19.54 -7.85 1.32
C GLU A 78 -18.49 -7.31 2.31
N ALA A 79 -17.52 -8.14 2.69
CA ALA A 79 -16.41 -7.73 3.54
C ALA A 79 -15.48 -6.75 2.79
N VAL A 80 -15.15 -7.05 1.54
CA VAL A 80 -14.38 -6.14 0.66
C VAL A 80 -15.09 -4.79 0.54
N SER A 81 -16.41 -4.81 0.31
CA SER A 81 -17.22 -3.59 0.16
C SER A 81 -17.24 -2.74 1.45
N LYS A 82 -17.29 -3.39 2.63
CA LYS A 82 -17.18 -2.70 3.92
C LYS A 82 -15.82 -2.04 4.09
N ILE A 83 -14.73 -2.75 3.82
CA ILE A 83 -13.37 -2.20 3.91
C ILE A 83 -13.24 -0.98 2.99
N ILE A 84 -13.70 -1.06 1.74
CA ILE A 84 -13.68 0.08 0.81
C ILE A 84 -14.50 1.26 1.35
N ALA A 85 -15.66 1.00 1.93
CA ALA A 85 -16.51 2.04 2.52
C ALA A 85 -15.83 2.71 3.71
N ASP A 86 -15.13 1.95 4.56
CA ASP A 86 -14.38 2.49 5.69
C ASP A 86 -13.22 3.37 5.20
N PHE A 87 -12.40 2.92 4.25
CA PHE A 87 -11.34 3.75 3.68
C PHE A 87 -11.87 5.05 3.04
N LYS A 88 -13.03 4.99 2.36
CA LYS A 88 -13.70 6.18 1.81
C LYS A 88 -14.09 7.19 2.89
N ARG A 89 -14.48 6.76 4.09
CA ARG A 89 -14.77 7.66 5.22
C ARG A 89 -13.53 8.45 5.65
N PHE A 90 -12.35 7.87 5.51
CA PHE A 90 -11.07 8.52 5.77
C PHE A 90 -10.53 9.30 4.57
N LYS A 91 -11.35 9.53 3.53
CA LYS A 91 -10.96 10.19 2.27
C LYS A 91 -9.77 9.51 1.58
N LYS A 92 -9.64 8.20 1.75
CA LYS A 92 -8.63 7.37 1.09
C LYS A 92 -9.31 6.44 0.11
N GLU A 93 -8.70 6.28 -1.06
CA GLU A 93 -9.13 5.31 -2.05
C GLU A 93 -8.31 4.03 -1.88
N ILE A 94 -8.99 2.90 -1.77
CA ILE A 94 -8.37 1.58 -1.72
C ILE A 94 -8.88 0.73 -2.88
N ILE A 95 -7.96 0.14 -3.63
CA ILE A 95 -8.26 -0.63 -4.83
C ILE A 95 -8.12 -2.11 -4.50
N PRO A 96 -9.21 -2.91 -4.56
CA PRO A 96 -9.12 -4.34 -4.36
C PRO A 96 -8.34 -5.00 -5.49
N ILE A 97 -7.44 -5.91 -5.13
CA ILE A 97 -6.67 -6.71 -6.06
C ILE A 97 -6.64 -8.18 -5.60
N SER A 98 -6.76 -9.07 -6.56
CA SER A 98 -6.52 -10.49 -6.38
C SER A 98 -5.40 -10.95 -7.32
N ILE A 99 -4.54 -11.84 -6.82
CA ILE A 99 -3.46 -12.46 -7.62
C ILE A 99 -4.03 -13.53 -8.56
N ILE A 100 -5.19 -14.10 -8.20
CA ILE A 100 -5.86 -15.13 -9.00
C ILE A 100 -6.66 -14.49 -10.15
N ASP A 101 -7.05 -13.22 -10.00
CA ASP A 101 -7.73 -12.45 -11.03
C ASP A 101 -6.74 -11.70 -11.95
N SER A 102 -6.59 -12.19 -13.17
CA SER A 102 -5.79 -11.55 -14.23
C SER A 102 -6.21 -10.10 -14.51
N GLY A 103 -7.49 -9.75 -14.31
CA GLY A 103 -8.00 -8.38 -14.52
C GLY A 103 -7.47 -7.38 -13.49
N SER A 104 -7.42 -7.77 -12.23
CA SER A 104 -6.84 -6.98 -11.14
C SER A 104 -5.36 -6.67 -11.36
N ILE A 105 -4.59 -7.65 -11.83
CA ILE A 105 -3.17 -7.47 -12.15
C ILE A 105 -2.98 -6.50 -13.32
N LEU A 106 -3.84 -6.59 -14.34
CA LEU A 106 -3.80 -5.67 -15.48
C LEU A 106 -4.06 -4.22 -15.04
N ARG A 107 -5.02 -4.01 -14.14
CA ARG A 107 -5.32 -2.68 -13.58
C ARG A 107 -4.14 -2.09 -12.81
N VAL A 108 -3.43 -2.89 -12.00
CA VAL A 108 -2.20 -2.43 -11.33
C VAL A 108 -1.13 -2.04 -12.36
N LYS A 109 -0.98 -2.84 -13.43
CA LYS A 109 -0.05 -2.55 -14.53
C LYS A 109 -0.39 -1.25 -15.25
N GLU A 110 -1.67 -0.97 -15.48
CA GLU A 110 -2.15 0.29 -16.07
C GLU A 110 -1.78 1.49 -15.20
N ILE A 111 -2.08 1.43 -13.88
CA ILE A 111 -1.71 2.49 -12.92
C ILE A 111 -0.19 2.72 -12.92
N LEU A 112 0.60 1.65 -12.93
CA LEU A 112 2.06 1.76 -13.00
C LEU A 112 2.52 2.41 -14.31
N ASN A 113 1.92 2.06 -15.44
CA ASN A 113 2.24 2.65 -16.74
C ASN A 113 1.90 4.13 -16.78
N GLU A 114 0.73 4.55 -16.30
CA GLU A 114 0.35 5.96 -16.20
C GLU A 114 1.33 6.76 -15.34
N LEU A 115 1.75 6.20 -14.21
CA LEU A 115 2.74 6.83 -13.32
C LEU A 115 4.13 6.96 -13.94
N ILE A 116 4.51 6.02 -14.80
CA ILE A 116 5.79 6.08 -15.53
C ILE A 116 5.70 7.10 -16.66
N LEU A 117 4.59 7.15 -17.39
CA LEU A 117 4.38 8.08 -18.50
C LEU A 117 4.34 9.53 -18.00
N ASN A 118 3.65 9.80 -16.89
CA ASN A 118 3.60 11.12 -16.24
C ASN A 118 4.94 11.57 -15.62
N LYS A 119 5.94 10.68 -15.52
CA LYS A 119 7.32 11.04 -15.12
C LYS A 119 8.19 11.51 -16.29
N THR A 120 7.72 11.35 -17.53
CA THR A 120 8.47 11.65 -18.77
C THR A 120 8.06 12.98 -19.41
N ALA A 121 7.11 13.71 -18.80
CA ALA A 121 6.68 15.04 -19.22
C ALA A 121 7.23 16.12 -18.28
#